data_AF-A0AAW2JK44-F1
#
_entry.id   AF-A0AAW2JK44-F1
#
_cell.length_a   1.000
_cell.length_b   1.000
_cell.length_c   1.000
_cell.angle_alpha   90.00
_cell.angle_beta   90.00
_cell.angle_gamma   90.00
#
_symmetry.space_group_name_H-M   'P 1'
#
loop_
_entity.id
_entity.type
_entity.pdbx_description
1 polymer ?
#
loop_
_entity_poly.entity_id
_entity_poly.type
_entity_poly.pdbx_seq_one_letter_code
_entity_poly.pdbx_strand_id
1 'polypeptide(L)'
;MYEVTRKLKALKPIFRAQRRKKGDLSNNVSLAAGFLETAQLLLATDRHCPVLLHLEFCCKLVLRLASRLEQSMLQQRSKMAWMKDGDQCSRLFFRKVAKRRSSKRVFQIMTPDGQTLINQPDVINEFVRYYQDLLGADHGIASLTCDT
;
A
#
# COMPACT_ATOMS: atom_id res chain seq x y z
N MET A 1 -18.36 -8.35 28.37
CA MET A 1 -17.27 -9.22 27.85
C MET A 1 -17.75 -10.63 27.46
N TYR A 2 -18.57 -11.31 28.26
CA TYR A 2 -19.04 -12.68 27.96
C TYR A 2 -19.84 -12.81 26.65
N GLU A 3 -20.83 -11.94 26.42
CA GLU A 3 -21.69 -11.98 25.23
C GLU A 3 -20.91 -11.88 23.91
N VAL A 4 -19.92 -10.99 23.85
CA VAL A 4 -19.07 -10.79 22.67
C VAL A 4 -18.23 -12.03 22.39
N THR A 5 -17.57 -12.59 23.42
CA THR A 5 -16.73 -13.79 23.25
C THR A 5 -17.55 -15.03 22.91
N ARG A 6 -18.77 -15.17 23.45
CA ARG A 6 -19.73 -16.23 23.09
C ARG A 6 -20.10 -16.15 21.61
N LYS A 7 -20.50 -14.96 21.13
CA LYS A 7 -20.83 -14.73 19.70
C LYS A 7 -19.63 -15.00 18.79
N LEU A 8 -18.43 -14.55 19.15
CA LEU A 8 -17.22 -14.81 18.37
C LEU A 8 -16.84 -16.30 18.35
N LYS A 9 -17.03 -17.04 19.46
CA LYS A 9 -16.82 -18.49 19.50
C LYS A 9 -17.79 -19.23 18.59
N ALA A 10 -19.06 -18.84 18.55
CA ALA A 10 -20.07 -19.41 17.66
C ALA A 10 -19.73 -19.22 16.17
N LEU A 11 -19.06 -18.11 15.81
CA LEU A 11 -18.64 -17.84 14.44
C LEU A 11 -17.38 -18.60 13.98
N LYS A 12 -16.57 -19.14 14.91
CA LYS A 12 -15.33 -19.89 14.56
C LYS A 12 -15.56 -21.05 13.56
N PRO A 13 -16.53 -21.96 13.75
CA PRO A 13 -16.74 -23.05 12.79
C PRO A 13 -17.13 -22.53 11.40
N ILE A 14 -17.95 -21.50 11.32
CA ILE A 14 -18.39 -20.87 10.06
C ILE A 14 -17.17 -20.32 9.30
N PHE A 15 -16.31 -19.55 9.97
CA PHE A 15 -15.10 -19.01 9.33
C PHE A 15 -14.09 -20.10 8.94
N ARG A 16 -14.00 -21.20 9.70
CA ARG A 16 -13.16 -22.34 9.34
C ARG A 16 -13.68 -23.05 8.10
N ALA A 17 -14.98 -23.28 8.00
CA ALA A 17 -15.60 -23.86 6.81
C ALA A 17 -15.42 -22.96 5.57
N GLN A 18 -15.65 -21.66 5.72
CA GLN A 18 -15.45 -20.68 4.65
C GLN A 18 -14.00 -20.63 4.17
N ARG A 19 -13.02 -20.75 5.09
CA ARG A 19 -11.60 -20.83 4.74
C ARG A 19 -11.29 -22.10 3.95
N ARG A 20 -11.78 -23.26 4.39
CA ARG A 20 -11.58 -24.55 3.69
C ARG A 20 -12.14 -24.50 2.27
N LYS A 21 -13.34 -23.90 2.07
CA LYS A 21 -13.97 -23.76 0.75
C LYS A 21 -13.10 -22.97 -0.25
N LYS A 22 -12.31 -22.01 0.22
CA LYS A 22 -11.43 -21.20 -0.63
C LYS A 22 -10.14 -21.93 -1.05
N GLY A 23 -9.81 -23.06 -0.41
CA GLY A 23 -8.62 -23.83 -0.73
C GLY A 23 -7.30 -23.07 -0.47
N ASP A 24 -6.25 -23.50 -1.16
CA ASP A 24 -4.96 -22.81 -1.16
C ASP A 24 -5.00 -21.63 -2.13
N LEU A 25 -5.04 -20.42 -1.57
CA LEU A 25 -5.12 -19.19 -2.36
C LEU A 25 -3.85 -18.92 -3.18
N SER A 26 -2.68 -19.32 -2.69
CA SER A 26 -1.42 -19.13 -3.42
C SER A 26 -1.33 -20.09 -4.59
N ASN A 27 -1.75 -21.34 -4.40
CA ASN A 27 -1.89 -22.29 -5.50
C ASN A 27 -2.91 -21.80 -6.54
N ASN A 28 -4.06 -21.26 -6.12
CA ASN A 28 -5.07 -20.72 -7.03
C ASN A 28 -4.52 -19.56 -7.90
N VAL A 29 -3.69 -18.68 -7.32
CA VAL A 29 -3.03 -17.61 -8.08
C VAL A 29 -2.03 -18.17 -9.08
N SER A 30 -1.23 -19.16 -8.66
CA SER A 30 -0.28 -19.83 -9.55
C SER A 30 -0.97 -20.53 -10.73
N LEU A 31 -2.06 -21.25 -10.48
CA LEU A 31 -2.85 -21.90 -11.51
C LEU A 31 -3.48 -20.87 -12.47
N ALA A 32 -4.08 -19.80 -11.94
CA ALA A 32 -4.67 -18.75 -12.76
C ALA A 32 -3.63 -18.02 -13.63
N ALA A 33 -2.40 -17.85 -13.12
CA ALA A 33 -1.30 -17.29 -13.89
C ALA A 33 -0.90 -18.22 -15.05
N GLY A 34 -0.78 -19.53 -14.79
CA GLY A 34 -0.51 -20.52 -15.85
C GLY A 34 -1.61 -20.60 -16.92
N PHE A 35 -2.89 -20.48 -16.52
CA PHE A 35 -3.99 -20.41 -17.49
C PHE A 35 -3.96 -19.14 -18.34
N LEU A 36 -3.55 -18.01 -17.76
CA LEU A 36 -3.37 -16.78 -18.53
C LEU A 36 -2.19 -16.90 -19.51
N GLU A 37 -1.07 -17.45 -19.06
CA GLU A 37 0.11 -17.67 -19.89
C GLU A 37 -0.21 -18.58 -21.10
N THR A 38 -0.90 -19.70 -20.87
CA THR A 38 -1.34 -20.59 -21.96
C THR A 38 -2.32 -19.90 -22.92
N ALA A 39 -3.28 -19.13 -22.41
CA ALA A 39 -4.18 -18.35 -23.27
C ALA A 39 -3.44 -17.31 -24.12
N GLN A 40 -2.41 -16.66 -23.56
CA GLN A 40 -1.57 -15.69 -24.25
C GLN A 40 -0.70 -16.33 -25.34
N LEU A 41 -0.16 -17.52 -25.07
CA LEU A 41 0.59 -18.30 -26.05
C LEU A 41 -0.30 -18.75 -27.22
N LEU A 42 -1.53 -19.19 -26.94
CA LEU A 42 -2.51 -19.51 -27.99
C LEU A 42 -2.88 -18.27 -28.81
N LEU A 43 -3.18 -17.14 -28.17
CA LEU A 43 -3.48 -15.89 -28.86
C LEU A 43 -2.31 -15.38 -29.72
N ALA A 44 -1.07 -15.71 -29.37
CA ALA A 44 0.09 -15.37 -30.20
C ALA A 44 0.09 -16.08 -31.55
N THR A 45 -0.58 -17.23 -31.69
CA THR A 45 -0.71 -17.97 -32.95
C THR A 45 -1.77 -17.37 -33.89
N ASP A 46 -2.87 -16.85 -33.34
CA ASP A 46 -3.89 -16.10 -34.08
C ASP A 46 -4.43 -14.95 -33.23
N ARG A 47 -3.97 -13.73 -33.55
CA ARG A 47 -4.27 -12.51 -32.78
C ARG A 47 -5.66 -11.93 -33.01
N HIS A 48 -6.34 -12.37 -34.07
CA HIS A 48 -7.66 -11.85 -34.44
C HIS A 48 -8.79 -12.82 -34.12
N CYS A 49 -8.48 -14.01 -33.60
CA CYS A 49 -9.49 -14.97 -33.18
C CYS A 49 -10.31 -14.42 -31.99
N PRO A 50 -11.63 -14.18 -32.16
CA PRO A 50 -12.46 -13.61 -31.10
C PRO A 50 -12.62 -14.54 -29.90
N VAL A 51 -12.52 -15.87 -30.12
CA VAL A 51 -12.60 -16.87 -29.05
C VAL A 51 -11.36 -16.80 -28.15
N LEU A 52 -10.16 -16.67 -28.73
CA LEU A 52 -8.92 -16.57 -27.97
C LEU A 52 -8.83 -15.23 -27.21
N LEU A 53 -9.31 -14.14 -27.81
CA LEU A 53 -9.42 -12.84 -27.13
C LEU A 53 -10.36 -12.91 -25.92
N HIS A 54 -11.51 -13.57 -26.07
CA HIS A 54 -12.45 -13.77 -24.96
C HIS A 54 -11.85 -14.66 -23.85
N LEU A 55 -11.16 -15.74 -24.23
CA LEU A 55 -10.48 -16.62 -23.29
C LEU A 55 -9.41 -15.86 -22.48
N GLU A 56 -8.56 -15.07 -23.14
CA GLU A 56 -7.54 -14.27 -22.46
C GLU A 56 -8.16 -13.27 -21.48
N PHE A 57 -9.25 -12.60 -21.88
CA PHE A 57 -10.02 -11.72 -21.02
C PHE A 57 -10.54 -12.43 -19.77
N CYS A 58 -11.15 -13.62 -19.94
CA CYS A 58 -11.63 -14.43 -18.82
C CYS A 58 -10.48 -14.85 -17.89
N CYS A 59 -9.34 -15.30 -18.42
CA CYS A 59 -8.16 -15.65 -17.63
C CYS A 59 -7.63 -14.46 -16.82
N LYS A 60 -7.55 -13.27 -17.43
CA LYS A 60 -7.17 -12.02 -16.74
C LYS A 60 -8.11 -11.71 -15.57
N LEU A 61 -9.43 -11.89 -15.78
CA LEU A 61 -10.43 -11.66 -14.74
C LEU A 61 -10.27 -12.65 -13.58
N VAL A 62 -10.10 -13.94 -13.89
CA VAL A 62 -9.89 -14.99 -12.87
C VAL A 62 -8.62 -14.72 -12.08
N LEU A 63 -7.50 -14.40 -12.73
CA LEU A 63 -6.25 -14.07 -12.06
C LEU A 63 -6.41 -12.86 -11.14
N ARG A 64 -7.06 -11.78 -11.62
CA ARG A 64 -7.32 -10.59 -10.79
C ARG A 64 -8.14 -10.94 -9.53
N LEU A 65 -9.17 -11.77 -9.66
CA LEU A 65 -9.99 -12.21 -8.53
C LEU A 65 -9.19 -13.08 -7.56
N ALA A 66 -8.40 -14.03 -8.07
CA ALA A 66 -7.54 -14.89 -7.26
C ALA A 66 -6.51 -14.07 -6.47
N SER A 67 -5.79 -13.15 -7.13
CA SER A 67 -4.80 -12.28 -6.50
C SER A 67 -5.42 -11.38 -5.43
N ARG A 68 -6.63 -10.86 -5.67
CA ARG A 68 -7.34 -10.03 -4.67
C ARG A 68 -7.68 -10.84 -3.42
N LEU A 69 -8.08 -12.10 -3.58
CA LEU A 69 -8.37 -12.99 -2.45
C LEU A 69 -7.11 -13.32 -1.66
N GLU A 70 -6.02 -13.65 -2.34
CA GLU A 70 -4.72 -13.91 -1.70
C GLU A 70 -4.23 -12.66 -0.94
N GLN A 71 -4.26 -11.49 -1.58
CA GLN A 71 -3.87 -10.23 -0.95
C GLN A 71 -4.68 -9.95 0.32
N SER A 72 -6.00 -10.16 0.29
CA SER A 72 -6.86 -9.98 1.46
C SER A 72 -6.46 -10.93 2.61
N MET A 73 -6.14 -12.18 2.30
CA MET A 73 -5.66 -13.16 3.29
C MET A 73 -4.31 -12.76 3.88
N LEU A 74 -3.36 -12.33 3.04
CA LEU A 74 -2.05 -11.85 3.47
C LEU A 74 -2.17 -10.60 4.36
N GLN A 75 -3.08 -9.68 4.03
CA GLN A 75 -3.39 -8.53 4.88
C GLN A 75 -3.92 -8.97 6.26
N GLN A 76 -4.87 -9.90 6.31
CA GLN A 76 -5.39 -10.45 7.58
C GLN A 76 -4.28 -11.11 8.41
N ARG A 77 -3.42 -11.91 7.79
CA ARG A 77 -2.25 -12.53 8.45
C ARG A 77 -1.31 -11.47 9.01
N SER A 78 -1.00 -10.43 8.23
CA SER A 78 -0.13 -9.34 8.67
C SER A 78 -0.73 -8.54 9.83
N LYS A 79 -2.05 -8.29 9.81
CA LYS A 79 -2.77 -7.63 10.91
C LYS A 79 -2.74 -8.48 12.18
N MET A 80 -2.94 -9.80 12.06
CA MET A 80 -2.86 -10.72 13.20
C MET A 80 -1.46 -10.74 13.81
N ALA A 81 -0.42 -10.82 12.97
CA ALA A 81 0.97 -10.73 13.42
C ALA A 81 1.25 -9.39 14.10
N TRP A 82 0.75 -8.29 13.55
CA TRP A 82 0.88 -6.96 14.17
C TRP A 82 0.16 -6.85 15.52
N MET A 83 -1.08 -7.36 15.64
CA MET A 83 -1.79 -7.35 16.92
C MET A 83 -1.11 -8.21 17.98
N LYS A 84 -0.34 -9.23 17.55
CA LYS A 84 0.41 -10.11 18.45
C LYS A 84 1.76 -9.51 18.86
N ASP A 85 2.52 -9.01 17.90
CA ASP A 85 3.94 -8.67 18.06
C ASP A 85 4.21 -7.15 17.97
N GLY A 86 3.22 -6.34 17.60
CA GLY A 86 3.38 -4.93 17.23
C GLY A 86 3.64 -3.98 18.39
N ASP A 87 3.17 -4.31 19.59
CA ASP A 87 3.41 -3.51 20.81
C ASP A 87 4.76 -3.80 21.47
N GLN A 88 5.43 -4.89 21.05
CA GLN A 88 6.67 -5.37 21.69
C GLN A 88 7.96 -4.83 21.07
N CYS A 89 7.94 -3.68 20.38
CA CYS A 89 9.12 -3.21 19.61
C CYS A 89 9.71 -4.33 18.73
N SER A 90 8.87 -5.14 18.09
CA SER A 90 9.34 -6.31 17.34
C SER A 90 10.17 -5.94 16.10
N ARG A 91 10.92 -6.91 15.56
CA ARG A 91 11.66 -6.75 14.28
C ARG A 91 10.76 -6.24 13.14
N LEU A 92 9.48 -6.62 13.15
CA LEU A 92 8.49 -6.15 12.18
C LEU A 92 8.16 -4.66 12.35
N PHE A 93 8.01 -4.19 13.59
CA PHE A 93 7.81 -2.77 13.92
C PHE A 93 8.98 -1.93 13.39
N PHE A 94 10.21 -2.28 13.75
CA PHE A 94 11.39 -1.52 13.29
C PHE A 94 11.56 -1.55 11.78
N ARG A 95 11.30 -2.68 11.11
CA ARG A 95 11.33 -2.76 9.64
C ARG A 95 10.29 -1.85 8.98
N LYS A 96 9.09 -1.74 9.56
CA LYS A 96 8.04 -0.82 9.07
C LYS A 96 8.43 0.64 9.29
N VAL A 97 8.98 0.99 10.46
CA VAL A 97 9.51 2.33 10.74
C VAL A 97 10.62 2.69 9.76
N ALA A 98 11.58 1.79 9.53
CA ALA A 98 12.66 1.99 8.57
C ALA A 98 12.13 2.20 7.14
N LYS A 99 11.17 1.37 6.68
CA LYS A 99 10.52 1.56 5.38
C LYS A 99 9.81 2.92 5.30
N ARG A 100 9.06 3.32 6.34
CA ARG A 100 8.39 4.62 6.37
C ARG A 100 9.39 5.77 6.31
N ARG A 101 10.49 5.70 7.07
CA ARG A 101 11.57 6.70 7.05
C ARG A 101 12.22 6.79 5.66
N SER A 102 12.50 5.66 5.01
CA SER A 102 13.04 5.62 3.66
C SER A 102 12.08 6.22 2.63
N SER A 103 10.80 5.83 2.63
CA SER A 103 9.80 6.34 1.68
C SER A 103 9.44 7.82 1.89
N LYS A 104 9.65 8.35 3.10
CA LYS A 104 9.40 9.76 3.43
C LYS A 104 10.66 10.61 3.42
N ARG A 105 11.79 10.06 2.99
CA ARG A 105 13.04 10.81 2.88
C ARG A 105 12.94 11.78 1.72
N VAL A 106 13.15 13.07 2.00
CA VAL A 106 13.33 14.09 0.97
C VAL A 106 14.77 13.97 0.46
N PHE A 107 14.93 13.68 -0.83
CA PHE A 107 16.24 13.48 -1.45
C PHE A 107 16.81 14.76 -2.05
N GLN A 108 15.95 15.64 -2.53
CA GLN A 108 16.34 16.91 -3.11
C GLN A 108 15.21 17.92 -2.96
N ILE A 109 15.59 19.19 -2.96
CA ILE A 109 14.68 20.33 -3.00
C ILE A 109 15.23 21.37 -3.98
N MET A 110 14.35 22.18 -4.56
CA MET A 110 14.74 23.27 -5.45
C MET A 110 14.52 24.59 -4.71
N THR A 111 15.53 25.45 -4.69
CA THR A 111 15.46 26.79 -4.09
C THR A 111 14.71 27.76 -5.01
N PRO A 112 14.23 28.91 -4.48
CA PRO A 112 13.62 29.96 -5.30
C PRO A 112 14.54 30.48 -6.41
N ASP A 113 15.86 30.44 -6.20
CA ASP A 113 16.89 30.86 -7.16
C ASP A 113 17.12 29.82 -8.27
N GLY A 114 16.36 28.73 -8.29
CA GLY A 114 16.46 27.65 -9.28
C GLY A 114 17.57 26.64 -9.03
N GLN A 115 18.27 26.71 -7.89
CA GLN A 115 19.31 25.75 -7.53
C GLN A 115 18.70 24.47 -6.95
N THR A 116 19.17 23.29 -7.39
CA THR A 116 18.75 22.01 -6.82
C THR A 116 19.73 21.57 -5.74
N LEU A 117 19.25 21.45 -4.50
CA LEU A 117 20.02 20.95 -3.37
C LEU A 117 19.76 19.45 -3.21
N ILE A 118 20.84 18.65 -3.25
CA ILE A 118 20.79 17.18 -3.18
C ILE A 118 21.47 16.67 -1.90
N ASN A 119 22.42 17.46 -1.36
CA ASN A 119 23.09 17.12 -0.11
C ASN A 119 22.13 17.28 1.06
N GLN A 120 22.04 16.24 1.89
CA GLN A 120 21.16 16.23 3.05
C GLN A 120 21.38 17.38 4.05
N PRO A 121 22.61 17.85 4.36
CA PRO A 121 22.78 19.03 5.22
C PRO A 121 22.24 20.31 4.57
N ASP A 122 22.46 20.51 3.27
CA ASP A 122 22.01 21.70 2.54
C ASP A 122 20.47 21.73 2.46
N VAL A 123 19.86 20.57 2.22
CA VAL A 123 18.40 20.39 2.26
C VAL A 123 17.84 20.78 3.63
N ILE A 124 18.47 20.34 4.73
CA ILE A 124 18.03 20.67 6.10
C ILE A 124 18.14 22.17 6.36
N ASN A 125 19.27 22.79 5.99
CA ASN A 125 19.50 24.22 6.21
C ASN A 125 18.49 25.06 5.44
N GLU A 126 18.18 24.69 4.21
CA GLU A 126 17.17 25.38 3.41
C GLU A 126 15.75 25.22 3.97
N PHE A 127 15.40 24.04 4.49
CA PHE A 127 14.15 23.85 5.22
C PHE A 127 14.06 24.77 6.43
N VAL A 128 15.15 24.88 7.21
CA VAL A 128 15.20 25.77 8.37
C VAL A 128 15.07 27.24 7.94
N ARG A 129 15.85 27.69 6.94
CA ARG A 129 15.79 29.04 6.37
C ARG A 129 14.37 29.39 5.93
N TYR A 130 13.77 28.54 5.11
CA TYR A 130 12.41 28.74 4.59
C TYR A 130 11.37 28.94 5.72
N TYR A 131 11.38 28.08 6.75
CA TYR A 131 10.42 28.22 7.85
C TYR A 131 10.76 29.35 8.82
N GLN A 132 12.03 29.73 8.96
CA GLN A 132 12.42 30.94 9.69
C GLN A 132 11.93 32.20 8.98
N ASP A 133 12.04 32.27 7.66
CA ASP A 133 11.52 33.40 6.89
C ASP A 133 9.98 33.43 6.94
N LEU A 134 9.33 32.27 6.83
CA LEU A 134 7.87 32.16 6.85
C LEU A 134 7.25 32.49 8.21
N LEU A 135 7.86 32.01 9.31
CA LEU A 135 7.29 32.08 10.66
C LEU A 135 7.99 33.09 11.57
N GLY A 136 9.23 33.46 11.26
CA GLY A 136 10.07 34.36 12.03
C GLY A 136 10.19 35.77 11.45
N ALA A 137 9.65 36.02 10.26
CA ALA A 137 9.43 37.40 9.82
C ALA A 137 8.34 38.00 10.71
N ASP A 138 8.69 39.06 11.43
CA ASP A 138 7.73 39.93 12.09
C ASP A 138 6.96 40.65 10.98
N HIS A 139 5.91 40.00 10.50
CA HIS A 139 4.89 40.67 9.72
C HIS A 139 4.20 41.55 10.74
N GLY A 140 4.81 42.72 11.01
CA GLY A 140 4.14 43.79 11.71
C GLY A 140 2.78 43.87 11.07
N ILE A 141 1.75 43.54 11.85
CA ILE A 141 0.36 43.68 11.45
C ILE A 141 0.28 45.14 11.06
N ALA A 142 0.38 45.40 9.75
CA ALA A 142 0.25 46.72 9.20
C ALA A 142 -1.11 47.15 9.70
N SER A 143 -1.12 48.10 10.63
CA SER A 143 -2.31 48.76 11.08
C SER A 143 -3.07 49.14 9.82
N LEU A 144 -4.24 48.53 9.64
CA LEU A 144 -5.26 49.01 8.72
C LEU A 144 -5.57 50.42 9.20
N THR A 145 -4.86 51.42 8.66
CA THR A 145 -5.25 52.81 8.79
C THR A 145 -6.54 52.94 8.00
N CYS A 146 -7.64 52.97 8.74
CA CYS A 146 -8.92 53.37 8.21
C CYS A 146 -8.82 54.88 7.97
N ASP A 147 -8.68 55.28 6.71
CA ASP A 147 -8.76 56.68 6.30
C ASP A 147 -10.21 57.16 6.51
N THR A 148 -10.36 58.28 7.22
CA THR A 148 -11.59 59.10 7.32
C THR A 148 -11.72 60.06 6.15
#